data_AF-A0A2E2MMH5-F1
#
_entry.id   AF-A0A2E2MMH5-F1
#
_cell.length_a   1.000
_cell.length_b   1.000
_cell.length_c   1.000
_cell.angle_alpha   90.00
_cell.angle_beta   90.00
_cell.angle_gamma   90.00
#
_symmetry.space_group_name_H-M   'P 1'
#
loop_
_entity.id
_entity.type
_entity.pdbx_description
1 polymer ?
#
loop_
_entity_poly.entity_id
_entity_poly.type
_entity_poly.pdbx_seq_one_letter_code
_entity_poly.pdbx_strand_id
1 'polypeptide(L)'
;MDRHGYRGYIGSRAYFGQRAPQHVQNLVIRDYCQRNGFTYLLSATEYAMEDCFMILEDVINEALKLEGVVFYTLNMLPRDKARRYEICSAFLDAGCTIHGAVENACAKSLEEYENLENLWSVRRLSEQADTIIQQLAATPEFLS
;
A
#
# COMPACT_ATOMS: atom_id res chain seq x y z
N MET A 1 2.71 23.66 13.97
CA MET A 1 3.48 23.29 12.76
C MET A 1 2.47 23.11 11.66
N ASP A 2 2.62 23.82 10.54
CA ASP A 2 1.69 23.74 9.42
C ASP A 2 1.95 22.46 8.65
N ARG A 3 0.99 21.52 8.73
CA ARG A 3 1.00 20.29 7.92
C ARG A 3 0.76 20.66 6.46
N HIS A 4 1.42 19.98 5.55
CA HIS A 4 1.33 20.24 4.13
C HIS A 4 1.06 18.93 3.39
N GLY A 5 -0.12 18.82 2.79
CA GLY A 5 -0.41 17.89 1.70
C GLY A 5 -0.09 16.41 1.93
N TYR A 6 -0.04 15.66 0.83
CA TYR A 6 0.02 14.21 0.82
C TYR A 6 1.29 13.72 0.12
N ARG A 7 2.08 12.91 0.84
CA ARG A 7 3.29 12.28 0.30
C ARG A 7 2.89 11.01 -0.45
N GLY A 8 3.28 10.92 -1.73
CA GLY A 8 3.15 9.65 -2.44
C GLY A 8 4.21 8.64 -1.98
N TYR A 9 3.92 7.36 -2.07
CA TYR A 9 4.91 6.32 -1.86
C TYR A 9 4.82 5.28 -2.99
N ILE A 10 5.93 5.13 -3.71
CA ILE A 10 6.06 4.24 -4.86
C ILE A 10 7.28 3.34 -4.68
N GLY A 11 7.37 2.29 -5.47
CA GLY A 11 8.48 1.36 -5.41
C GLY A 11 8.79 0.73 -6.76
N SER A 12 9.92 0.05 -6.86
CA SER A 12 10.32 -0.67 -8.08
C SER A 12 10.07 -2.18 -8.01
N ARG A 13 9.65 -2.68 -6.84
CA ARG A 13 9.35 -4.10 -6.58
C ARG A 13 8.07 -4.53 -7.29
N ALA A 14 7.92 -5.84 -7.46
CA ALA A 14 6.66 -6.42 -7.88
C ALA A 14 5.71 -6.52 -6.69
N TYR A 15 4.46 -6.12 -6.91
CA TYR A 15 3.37 -6.27 -5.95
C TYR A 15 2.28 -7.08 -6.65
N PHE A 16 1.75 -8.12 -6.00
CA PHE A 16 0.81 -9.08 -6.62
C PHE A 16 1.33 -9.76 -7.91
N GLY A 17 2.62 -10.08 -7.97
CA GLY A 17 3.21 -10.72 -9.14
C GLY A 17 3.32 -9.81 -10.38
N GLN A 18 2.94 -8.52 -10.25
CA GLN A 18 3.05 -7.53 -11.31
C GLN A 18 3.98 -6.39 -10.90
N ARG A 19 4.74 -5.88 -11.88
CA ARG A 19 5.63 -4.74 -11.69
C ARG A 19 5.15 -3.57 -12.52
N ALA A 20 4.41 -2.66 -11.90
CA ALA A 20 4.06 -1.39 -12.52
C ALA A 20 5.29 -0.48 -12.57
N PRO A 21 5.61 0.18 -13.70
CA PRO A 21 6.67 1.19 -13.74
C PRO A 21 6.37 2.36 -12.79
N GLN A 22 7.41 2.95 -12.19
CA GLN A 22 7.28 4.06 -11.23
C GLN A 22 6.49 5.26 -11.79
N HIS A 23 6.66 5.58 -13.07
CA HIS A 23 5.92 6.68 -13.70
C HIS A 23 4.41 6.38 -13.76
N VAL A 24 4.01 5.13 -13.99
CA VAL A 24 2.61 4.71 -13.94
C VAL A 24 2.07 4.81 -12.51
N GLN A 25 2.84 4.35 -11.52
CA GLN A 25 2.45 4.47 -10.11
C GLN A 25 2.21 5.94 -9.72
N ASN A 26 3.08 6.85 -10.17
CA ASN A 26 2.93 8.28 -9.96
C ASN A 26 1.68 8.87 -10.64
N LEU A 27 1.32 8.41 -11.84
CA LEU A 27 0.08 8.84 -12.49
C LEU A 27 -1.14 8.42 -11.68
N VAL A 28 -1.16 7.18 -11.16
CA VAL A 28 -2.26 6.67 -10.34
C VAL A 28 -2.39 7.44 -9.02
N ILE A 29 -1.28 7.70 -8.31
CA ILE A 29 -1.31 8.50 -7.08
C ILE A 29 -1.76 9.93 -7.37
N ARG A 30 -1.26 10.55 -8.44
CA ARG A 30 -1.63 11.92 -8.80
C ARG A 30 -3.12 12.04 -9.11
N ASP A 31 -3.67 11.12 -9.90
CA ASP A 31 -5.10 11.05 -10.18
C ASP A 31 -5.92 10.85 -8.89
N TYR A 32 -5.49 9.94 -8.03
CA TYR A 32 -6.13 9.72 -6.73
C TYR A 32 -6.16 10.99 -5.88
N CYS A 33 -5.02 11.67 -5.73
CA CYS A 33 -4.95 12.94 -4.99
C CYS A 33 -5.84 14.00 -5.62
N GLN A 34 -5.83 14.14 -6.95
CA GLN A 34 -6.65 15.11 -7.66
C GLN A 34 -8.15 14.87 -7.43
N ARG A 35 -8.62 13.62 -7.54
CA ARG A 35 -10.02 13.26 -7.31
C ARG A 35 -10.49 13.51 -5.87
N ASN A 36 -9.58 13.46 -4.90
CA ASN A 36 -9.88 13.71 -3.49
C ASN A 36 -9.57 15.16 -3.05
N GLY A 37 -9.11 16.04 -3.96
CA GLY A 37 -8.78 17.42 -3.62
C GLY A 37 -7.52 17.58 -2.76
N PHE A 38 -6.61 16.59 -2.79
CA PHE A 38 -5.40 16.57 -1.99
C PHE A 38 -4.25 17.33 -2.66
N THR A 39 -3.50 18.10 -1.89
CA THR A 39 -2.24 18.71 -2.34
C THR A 39 -1.16 17.64 -2.41
N TYR A 40 -0.79 17.19 -3.61
CA TYR A 40 0.22 16.15 -3.80
C TYR A 40 1.65 16.70 -3.77
N LEU A 41 2.50 16.18 -2.86
CA LEU A 41 3.85 16.69 -2.59
C LEU A 41 4.99 16.07 -3.42
N LEU A 42 4.69 15.13 -4.33
CA LEU A 42 5.61 14.16 -4.97
C LEU A 42 5.79 12.87 -4.16
N SER A 43 6.03 11.76 -4.87
CA SER A 43 6.26 10.46 -4.27
C SER A 43 7.69 10.26 -3.79
N ALA A 44 7.84 9.68 -2.60
CA ALA A 44 9.05 9.01 -2.18
C ALA A 44 9.17 7.66 -2.91
N THR A 45 10.39 7.28 -3.30
CA THR A 45 10.63 6.10 -4.15
C THR A 45 11.46 5.08 -3.40
N GLU A 46 10.86 3.95 -3.04
CA GLU A 46 11.53 2.88 -2.33
C GLU A 46 12.47 2.07 -3.23
N TYR A 47 13.59 1.62 -2.63
CA TYR A 47 14.59 0.81 -3.30
C TYR A 47 14.06 -0.58 -3.68
N ALA A 48 14.65 -1.17 -4.72
CA ALA A 48 14.25 -2.50 -5.20
C ALA A 48 14.65 -3.64 -4.24
N MET A 49 15.55 -3.39 -3.28
CA MET A 49 16.09 -4.42 -2.37
C MET A 49 14.97 -5.03 -1.52
N GLU A 50 14.87 -6.36 -1.53
CA GLU A 50 13.83 -7.07 -0.79
C GLU A 50 13.98 -6.83 0.72
N ASP A 51 12.84 -6.75 1.41
CA ASP A 51 12.72 -6.48 2.86
C ASP A 51 13.44 -5.23 3.39
N CYS A 52 13.86 -4.32 2.51
CA CYS A 52 14.37 -3.02 2.86
C CYS A 52 13.23 -1.99 2.89
N PHE A 53 13.19 -1.07 3.86
CA PHE A 53 12.14 -0.04 3.95
C PHE A 53 12.70 1.34 4.32
N MET A 54 13.96 1.61 3.96
CA MET A 54 14.67 2.82 4.39
C MET A 54 13.94 4.11 3.99
N ILE A 55 13.38 4.15 2.78
CA ILE A 55 12.68 5.33 2.30
C ILE A 55 11.34 5.48 3.02
N LEU A 56 10.68 4.38 3.36
CA LEU A 56 9.48 4.42 4.20
C LEU A 56 9.77 4.98 5.60
N GLU A 57 10.88 4.57 6.23
CA GLU A 57 11.29 5.13 7.51
C GLU A 57 11.53 6.64 7.43
N ASP A 58 12.15 7.14 6.36
CA ASP A 58 12.32 8.58 6.14
C ASP A 58 10.97 9.30 6.02
N VAL A 59 10.00 8.70 5.34
CA VAL A 59 8.64 9.26 5.23
C VAL A 59 7.92 9.26 6.60
N ILE A 60 8.14 8.25 7.44
CA ILE A 60 7.62 8.22 8.83
C ILE A 60 8.22 9.37 9.64
N ASN A 61 9.52 9.64 9.51
CA ASN A 61 10.18 10.75 10.19
C ASN A 61 9.63 12.13 9.77
N GLU A 62 9.06 12.24 8.56
CA GLU A 62 8.38 13.43 8.07
C GLU A 62 6.91 13.53 8.48
N ALA A 63 6.31 12.48 9.07
CA ALA A 63 4.85 12.34 9.24
C ALA A 63 4.18 13.51 9.97
N LEU A 64 4.83 14.10 10.97
CA LEU A 64 4.28 15.26 11.70
C LEU A 64 4.02 16.50 10.80
N LYS A 65 4.65 16.55 9.62
CA LYS A 65 4.54 17.64 8.65
C LYS A 65 3.58 17.32 7.49
N LEU A 66 3.06 16.10 7.39
CA LEU A 66 2.23 15.64 6.27
C LEU A 66 0.76 15.64 6.69
N GLU A 67 -0.18 15.88 5.80
CA GLU A 67 -1.61 15.60 6.06
C GLU A 67 -1.90 14.11 5.94
N GLY A 68 -1.22 13.42 5.01
CA GLY A 68 -1.35 11.99 4.82
C GLY A 68 -0.28 11.39 3.92
N VAL A 69 -0.32 10.07 3.80
CA VAL A 69 0.54 9.28 2.92
C VAL A 69 -0.32 8.47 1.96
N VAL A 70 0.05 8.47 0.68
CA VAL A 70 -0.65 7.77 -0.39
C VAL A 70 0.29 6.74 -1.00
N PHE A 71 0.11 5.49 -0.62
CA PHE A 71 0.79 4.36 -1.26
C PHE A 71 0.15 4.10 -2.63
N TYR A 72 0.94 3.69 -3.61
CA TYR A 72 0.38 3.16 -4.85
C TYR A 72 -0.59 2.00 -4.58
N THR A 73 -0.17 1.06 -3.73
CA THR A 73 -1.01 -0.01 -3.16
C THR A 73 -0.63 -0.19 -1.69
N LEU A 74 -1.59 -0.47 -0.80
CA LEU A 74 -1.25 -0.77 0.61
C LEU A 74 -0.43 -2.07 0.76
N ASN A 75 -0.35 -2.90 -0.29
CA ASN A 75 0.52 -4.08 -0.32
C ASN A 75 2.00 -3.74 -0.52
N MET A 76 2.35 -2.46 -0.60
CA MET A 76 3.72 -1.98 -0.50
C MET A 76 4.27 -2.05 0.93
N LEU A 77 3.40 -2.13 1.93
CA LEU A 77 3.79 -2.29 3.32
C LEU A 77 4.46 -3.67 3.55
N PRO A 78 5.29 -3.82 4.60
CA PRO A 78 5.96 -5.08 4.92
C PRO A 78 5.00 -6.26 5.03
N ARG A 79 5.47 -7.48 4.74
CA ARG A 79 4.66 -8.70 4.88
C ARG A 79 4.40 -9.09 6.32
N ASP A 80 5.29 -8.73 7.23
CA ASP A 80 5.11 -8.95 8.66
C ASP A 80 4.00 -8.06 9.22
N LYS A 81 3.02 -8.68 9.89
CA LYS A 81 1.84 -7.96 10.39
C LYS A 81 2.19 -6.99 11.52
N ALA A 82 3.07 -7.40 12.44
CA ALA A 82 3.48 -6.54 13.54
C ALA A 82 4.19 -5.29 13.01
N ARG A 83 5.08 -5.46 12.03
CA ARG A 83 5.78 -4.34 11.40
C ARG A 83 4.82 -3.40 10.64
N ARG A 84 3.82 -3.93 9.94
CA ARG A 84 2.78 -3.07 9.32
C ARG A 84 2.06 -2.25 10.37
N TYR A 85 1.65 -2.87 11.47
CA TYR A 85 0.95 -2.20 12.55
C TYR A 85 1.78 -1.05 13.13
N GLU A 86 3.07 -1.29 13.41
CA GLU A 86 4.00 -0.25 13.88
C GLU A 86 4.06 0.95 12.93
N ILE A 87 4.22 0.68 11.63
CA ILE A 87 4.31 1.72 10.58
C ILE A 87 3.00 2.51 10.51
N CYS A 88 1.85 1.82 10.48
CA CYS A 88 0.55 2.45 10.38
C CYS A 88 0.23 3.27 11.64
N SER A 89 0.53 2.74 12.83
CA SER A 89 0.41 3.48 14.08
C SER A 89 1.25 4.75 14.04
N ALA A 90 2.52 4.68 13.62
CA ALA A 90 3.39 5.85 13.56
C ALA A 90 2.82 7.00 12.69
N PHE A 91 2.23 6.67 11.53
CA PHE A 91 1.55 7.68 10.70
C PHE A 91 0.29 8.22 11.38
N LEU A 92 -0.58 7.35 11.88
CA LEU A 92 -1.87 7.72 12.48
C LEU A 92 -1.70 8.52 13.78
N ASP A 93 -0.74 8.13 14.62
CA ASP A 93 -0.37 8.83 15.86
C ASP A 93 0.22 10.22 15.56
N ALA A 94 0.93 10.35 14.43
CA ALA A 94 1.35 11.63 13.89
C ALA A 94 0.20 12.43 13.25
N GLY A 95 -1.04 11.95 13.27
CA GLY A 95 -2.23 12.58 12.71
C GLY A 95 -2.40 12.43 11.20
N CYS A 96 -1.60 11.58 10.55
CA CYS A 96 -1.68 11.36 9.10
C CYS A 96 -2.84 10.42 8.77
N THR A 97 -3.45 10.62 7.61
CA THR A 97 -4.30 9.59 7.00
C THR A 97 -3.48 8.70 6.07
N ILE A 98 -3.86 7.43 5.99
CA ILE A 98 -3.17 6.41 5.17
C ILE A 98 -4.08 6.04 4.00
N HIS A 99 -3.52 6.02 2.79
CA HIS A 99 -4.27 5.78 1.57
C HIS A 99 -3.62 4.73 0.66
N GLY A 100 -4.44 3.93 -0.01
CA GLY A 100 -4.06 3.04 -1.11
C GLY A 100 -4.72 3.49 -2.40
N ALA A 101 -3.92 3.95 -3.37
CA ALA A 101 -4.44 4.55 -4.60
C ALA A 101 -5.11 3.52 -5.52
N VAL A 102 -4.52 2.34 -5.69
CA VAL A 102 -5.09 1.24 -6.49
C VAL A 102 -6.39 0.72 -5.88
N GLU A 103 -6.42 0.57 -4.55
CA GLU A 103 -7.58 0.04 -3.86
C GLU A 103 -8.67 1.08 -3.62
N ASN A 104 -8.39 2.35 -3.92
CA ASN A 104 -9.24 3.50 -3.57
C ASN A 104 -9.62 3.49 -2.07
N ALA A 105 -8.67 3.15 -1.21
CA ALA A 105 -8.87 2.93 0.22
C ALA A 105 -8.25 4.06 1.06
N CYS A 106 -8.82 4.27 2.26
CA CYS A 106 -8.40 5.29 3.21
C CYS A 106 -8.62 4.78 4.64
N ALA A 107 -7.63 4.99 5.51
CA ALA A 107 -7.74 4.80 6.95
C ALA A 107 -7.31 6.08 7.69
N LYS A 108 -8.18 6.54 8.58
CA LYS A 108 -7.96 7.70 9.45
C LYS A 108 -7.73 7.30 10.91
N SER A 109 -7.95 6.04 11.23
CA SER A 109 -7.70 5.44 12.53
C SER A 109 -7.13 4.04 12.36
N LEU A 110 -6.59 3.51 13.45
CA LEU A 110 -6.04 2.16 13.46
C LEU A 110 -7.13 1.11 13.31
N GLU A 111 -8.31 1.36 13.87
CA GLU A 111 -9.50 0.52 13.68
C GLU A 111 -9.94 0.47 12.22
N GLU A 112 -9.97 1.62 11.53
CA GLU A 112 -10.28 1.67 10.09
C GLU A 112 -9.24 0.89 9.28
N TYR A 113 -7.95 1.02 9.62
CA TYR A 113 -6.88 0.27 8.97
C TYR A 113 -7.02 -1.24 9.19
N GLU A 114 -7.29 -1.69 10.41
CA GLU A 114 -7.52 -3.11 10.73
C GLU A 114 -8.72 -3.68 9.96
N ASN A 115 -9.80 -2.90 9.83
CA ASN A 115 -10.97 -3.29 9.04
C ASN A 115 -10.62 -3.47 7.55
N LEU A 116 -9.83 -2.56 6.97
CA LEU A 116 -9.32 -2.70 5.60
C LEU A 116 -8.44 -3.95 5.45
N GLU A 117 -7.52 -4.18 6.39
CA GLU A 117 -6.64 -5.34 6.38
C GLU A 117 -7.41 -6.66 6.46
N ASN A 118 -8.44 -6.73 7.31
CA ASN A 118 -9.32 -7.89 7.44
C ASN A 118 -10.08 -8.17 6.14
N LEU A 119 -10.67 -7.13 5.54
CA LEU A 119 -11.40 -7.26 4.27
C LEU A 119 -10.49 -7.80 3.15
N TRP A 120 -9.26 -7.32 3.06
CA TRP A 120 -8.32 -7.79 2.04
C TRP A 120 -7.72 -9.15 2.36
N SER A 121 -7.58 -9.51 3.63
CA SER A 121 -7.14 -10.85 4.00
C SER A 121 -8.15 -11.91 3.55
N VAL A 122 -9.46 -11.62 3.65
CA VAL A 122 -10.50 -12.49 3.08
C VAL A 122 -10.38 -12.60 1.55
N ARG A 123 -10.18 -11.48 0.84
CA ARG A 123 -10.01 -11.50 -0.63
C ARG A 123 -8.76 -12.27 -1.07
N ARG A 124 -7.64 -12.10 -0.36
CA ARG A 124 -6.40 -12.85 -0.64
C ARG A 124 -6.60 -14.35 -0.49
N LEU A 125 -7.33 -14.78 0.54
CA LEU A 125 -7.65 -16.19 0.73
C LEU A 125 -8.53 -16.74 -0.39
N SER A 126 -9.52 -15.98 -0.87
CA SER A 126 -10.34 -16.42 -2.02
C SER A 126 -9.53 -16.51 -3.32
N GLU A 127 -8.68 -15.52 -3.62
CA GLU A 127 -7.84 -15.52 -4.82
C GLU A 127 -6.81 -16.66 -4.82
N GLN A 128 -6.23 -16.96 -3.65
CA GLN A 128 -5.32 -18.10 -3.48
C GLN A 128 -6.04 -19.43 -3.64
N ALA A 129 -7.24 -19.57 -3.08
CA ALA A 129 -8.05 -20.78 -3.24
C ALA A 129 -8.39 -21.02 -4.72
N ASP A 130 -8.80 -19.99 -5.45
CA ASP A 130 -9.09 -20.07 -6.89
C ASP A 130 -7.84 -20.48 -7.70
N THR A 131 -6.68 -19.92 -7.36
CA THR A 131 -5.41 -20.26 -8.01
C THR A 131 -5.03 -21.73 -7.77
N ILE A 132 -5.18 -22.22 -6.54
CA ILE A 132 -4.91 -23.62 -6.18
C ILE A 132 -5.88 -24.56 -6.91
N ILE A 133 -7.17 -24.21 -6.95
CA ILE A 133 -8.20 -24.99 -7.66
C ILE A 133 -7.85 -25.07 -9.15
N GLN A 134 -7.46 -23.97 -9.78
CA GLN A 134 -7.04 -23.95 -11.20
C GLN A 134 -5.78 -24.79 -11.45
N GLN A 135 -4.79 -24.74 -10.54
CA GLN A 135 -3.59 -25.55 -10.64
C GLN A 135 -3.89 -27.05 -10.52
N LEU A 136 -4.76 -27.44 -9.59
CA LEU A 136 -5.20 -28.82 -9.42
C LEU A 136 -6.03 -29.32 -10.62
N ALA A 137 -6.90 -28.47 -11.19
CA ALA A 137 -7.68 -28.79 -12.38
C ALA A 137 -6.85 -28.91 -13.67
N ALA A 138 -5.67 -28.27 -13.72
CA ALA A 138 -4.74 -28.33 -14.85
C ALA A 138 -3.78 -29.55 -14.80
N THR A 139 -3.84 -30.36 -13.73
CA THR A 139 -2.99 -31.55 -13.57
C THR A 139 -3.50 -32.71 -14.46
N PRO A 140 -2.64 -33.40 -15.24
CA PRO A 140 -3.07 -34.41 -16.23
C PRO A 140 -3.77 -35.66 -15.65
N GLU A 141 -3.68 -35.88 -14.34
CA GLU A 141 -4.21 -37.08 -13.66
C GLU A 141 -5.75 -37.17 -13.61
N PHE A 142 -6.47 -36.12 -14.03
CA PHE A 142 -7.95 -36.08 -14.05
C PHE A 142 -8.58 -36.05 -15.45
N LEU A 143 -7.79 -36.23 -16.53
CA LEU A 143 -8.29 -36.29 -17.92
C LEU A 143 -8.39 -37.71 -18.50
N SER A 144 -8.32 -38.77 -17.67
CA SER A 144 -8.53 -40.17 -18.10
C SER A 144 -9.94 -40.68 -17.80
#